data_AF-A0A316UGM0-F1
#
_entry.id   AF-A0A316UGM0-F1
#
_cell.length_a   1.000
_cell.length_b   1.000
_cell.length_c   1.000
_cell.angle_alpha   90.00
_cell.angle_beta   90.00
_cell.angle_gamma   90.00
#
_symmetry.space_group_name_H-M   'P 1'
#
loop_
_entity.id
_entity.type
_entity.pdbx_description
1 polymer ?
#
loop_
_entity_poly.entity_id
_entity_poly.type
_entity_poly.pdbx_seq_one_letter_code
_entity_poly.pdbx_strand_id
1 'polypeptide(L)'
;MAVLFSLWLLLLLSHFPRLSYADHYNCTWDDAEGESPQNAGYVRFCWAPVYWHDYSHAVYNCDHPVYGHFVKVADWGYLRENTLEFSTPCGGKGFAPDHDCNKYEDWALCNAAADATINPDRFTCRMMHKKDDCQWFESIGPEEVPPAVDIWIKKDLGGKTRRREIQQVGASGRRASRVEVEACSHAMKC
;
A
#
# COMPACT_ATOMS: atom_id res chain seq x y z
N MET A 1 26.39 37.48 -37.01
CA MET A 1 25.36 37.62 -35.96
C MET A 1 24.74 36.30 -35.52
N ALA A 2 24.54 35.31 -36.41
CA ALA A 2 23.95 34.01 -36.03
C ALA A 2 24.70 33.23 -34.93
N VAL A 3 26.05 33.24 -34.95
CA VAL A 3 26.88 32.44 -34.02
C VAL A 3 26.77 32.92 -32.56
N LEU A 4 26.64 34.23 -32.33
CA LEU A 4 26.52 34.80 -30.98
C LEU A 4 25.17 34.46 -30.33
N PHE A 5 24.11 34.36 -31.13
CA PHE A 5 22.79 33.98 -30.65
C PHE A 5 22.74 32.52 -30.19
N SER A 6 23.42 31.62 -30.91
CA SER A 6 23.53 30.20 -30.56
C SER A 6 24.28 29.97 -29.24
N LEU A 7 25.37 30.72 -29.00
CA LEU A 7 26.13 30.65 -27.75
C LEU A 7 25.32 31.14 -26.54
N TRP A 8 24.54 32.21 -26.70
CA TRP A 8 23.66 32.73 -25.66
C TRP A 8 22.52 31.76 -25.30
N LEU A 9 21.93 31.10 -26.31
CA LEU A 9 20.88 30.13 -26.10
C LEU A 9 21.37 28.89 -25.33
N LEU A 10 22.56 28.38 -25.66
CA LEU A 10 23.17 27.26 -24.96
C LEU A 10 23.53 27.61 -23.50
N LEU A 11 24.00 28.84 -23.26
CA LEU A 11 24.23 29.37 -21.90
C LEU A 11 22.93 29.49 -21.10
N LEU A 12 21.83 29.90 -21.73
CA LEU A 12 20.52 29.93 -21.09
C LEU A 12 20.02 28.52 -20.73
N LEU A 13 20.17 27.55 -21.65
CA LEU A 13 19.76 26.16 -21.42
C LEU A 13 20.57 25.48 -20.31
N SER A 14 21.85 25.82 -20.14
CA SER A 14 22.69 25.24 -19.07
C SER A 14 22.34 25.76 -17.66
N HIS A 15 21.54 26.83 -17.56
CA HIS A 15 21.07 27.38 -16.28
C HIS A 15 19.71 26.79 -15.85
N PHE A 16 19.13 25.87 -16.63
CA PHE A 16 17.91 25.15 -16.26
C PHE A 16 18.13 23.66 -15.97
N PRO A 17 19.11 23.22 -15.15
CA PRO A 17 18.97 21.92 -14.51
C PRO A 17 17.93 22.06 -13.40
N ARG A 18 16.65 22.21 -13.78
CA ARG A 18 15.57 21.86 -12.86
C ARG A 18 15.61 20.35 -12.81
N LEU A 19 16.41 19.82 -11.89
CA LEU A 19 16.29 18.45 -11.44
C LEU A 19 14.82 18.30 -11.05
N SER A 20 14.03 17.67 -11.93
CA SER A 20 12.75 17.12 -11.56
C SER A 20 13.09 15.97 -10.62
N TYR A 21 13.32 16.31 -9.35
CA TYR A 21 13.36 15.34 -8.29
C TYR A 21 11.91 14.91 -8.11
N ALA A 22 11.52 13.95 -8.92
CA ALA A 22 10.34 13.18 -8.63
C ALA A 22 10.71 12.38 -7.37
N ASP A 23 10.09 12.74 -6.25
CA ASP A 23 10.06 11.94 -5.03
C ASP A 23 9.37 10.63 -5.39
N HIS A 24 10.13 9.70 -5.97
CA HIS A 24 9.69 8.35 -6.22
C HIS A 24 9.83 7.60 -4.91
N TYR A 25 8.71 7.41 -4.22
CA TYR A 25 8.68 6.48 -3.11
C TYR A 25 8.76 5.07 -3.67
N ASN A 26 9.68 4.26 -3.13
CA ASN A 26 9.75 2.85 -3.48
C ASN A 26 8.47 2.19 -2.97
N CYS A 27 7.81 1.42 -3.82
CA CYS A 27 6.70 0.62 -3.38
C CYS A 27 7.18 -0.47 -2.42
N THR A 28 6.71 -0.46 -1.18
CA THR A 28 7.03 -1.46 -0.15
C THR A 28 5.81 -2.32 0.13
N TRP A 29 5.30 -2.97 -0.92
CA TRP A 29 4.23 -3.95 -0.77
C TRP A 29 4.61 -5.00 0.26
N ASP A 30 3.74 -5.17 1.25
CA ASP A 30 3.74 -6.29 2.17
C ASP A 30 2.47 -7.12 1.95
N ASP A 31 2.60 -8.42 2.12
CA ASP A 31 1.52 -9.36 1.84
C ASP A 31 0.61 -9.44 3.06
N ALA A 32 -0.69 -9.23 2.84
CA ALA A 32 -1.67 -9.56 3.87
C ALA A 32 -1.70 -11.09 4.00
N GLU A 33 -1.50 -11.64 5.20
CA GLU A 33 -1.43 -13.09 5.47
C GLU A 33 -2.79 -13.81 5.32
N GLY A 34 -3.43 -13.72 4.15
CA GLY A 34 -4.65 -14.46 3.82
C GLY A 34 -5.85 -14.17 4.74
N GLU A 35 -5.80 -13.10 5.53
CA GLU A 35 -6.89 -12.65 6.39
C GLU A 35 -7.49 -11.34 5.91
N SER A 36 -8.77 -11.11 6.26
CA SER A 36 -9.42 -9.83 6.04
C SER A 36 -8.65 -8.71 6.78
N PRO A 37 -8.45 -7.53 6.17
CA PRO A 37 -7.82 -6.40 6.84
C PRO A 37 -8.49 -6.03 8.18
N GLN A 38 -9.79 -6.25 8.29
CA GLN A 38 -10.54 -6.00 9.52
C GLN A 38 -10.02 -6.84 10.69
N ASN A 39 -9.67 -8.12 10.45
CA ASN A 39 -9.09 -9.01 11.44
C ASN A 39 -7.66 -8.59 11.81
N ALA A 40 -6.92 -8.05 10.84
CA ALA A 40 -5.59 -7.47 11.02
C ALA A 40 -5.58 -6.08 11.73
N GLY A 41 -6.73 -5.62 12.24
CA GLY A 41 -6.86 -4.36 12.97
C GLY A 41 -7.01 -3.12 12.09
N TYR A 42 -7.32 -3.28 10.80
CA TYR A 42 -7.64 -2.18 9.92
C TYR A 42 -9.10 -1.76 10.06
N VAL A 43 -9.40 -0.54 9.65
CA VAL A 43 -10.77 -0.07 9.41
C VAL A 43 -10.91 0.37 7.97
N ARG A 44 -12.08 0.11 7.39
CA ARG A 44 -12.37 0.48 6.02
C ARG A 44 -12.37 2.00 5.91
N PHE A 45 -11.54 2.51 5.02
CA PHE A 45 -11.48 3.91 4.64
C PHE A 45 -12.57 4.20 3.60
N CYS A 46 -12.62 3.43 2.52
CA CYS A 46 -13.67 3.55 1.51
C CYS A 46 -13.78 2.34 0.59
N TRP A 47 -14.96 2.23 -0.04
CA TRP A 47 -15.24 1.33 -1.15
C TRP A 47 -15.30 2.15 -2.44
N ALA A 48 -14.50 1.80 -3.44
CA ALA A 48 -14.43 2.54 -4.71
C ALA A 48 -14.86 1.64 -5.88
N PRO A 49 -16.06 1.83 -6.45
CA PRO A 49 -16.45 1.14 -7.67
C PRO A 49 -15.63 1.60 -8.87
N VAL A 50 -15.52 0.74 -9.89
CA VAL A 50 -14.87 1.07 -11.16
C VAL A 50 -15.73 2.00 -12.00
N TYR A 51 -15.11 3.03 -12.58
CA TYR A 51 -15.72 3.92 -13.56
C TYR A 51 -14.90 3.89 -14.84
N TRP A 52 -15.48 3.30 -15.89
CA TRP A 52 -14.84 3.20 -17.19
C TRP A 52 -14.95 4.52 -17.96
N HIS A 53 -13.82 5.01 -18.47
CA HIS A 53 -13.80 6.13 -19.39
C HIS A 53 -13.79 5.66 -20.85
N ASP A 54 -13.09 4.56 -21.12
CA ASP A 54 -13.11 3.84 -22.41
C ASP A 54 -12.74 2.36 -22.17
N TYR A 55 -12.42 1.59 -23.22
CA TYR A 55 -12.08 0.16 -23.09
C TYR A 55 -10.69 -0.10 -22.48
N SER A 56 -9.81 0.90 -22.53
CA SER A 56 -8.41 0.85 -22.08
C SER A 56 -8.15 1.66 -20.81
N HIS A 57 -9.14 2.36 -20.27
CA HIS A 57 -8.98 3.22 -19.11
C HIS A 57 -10.17 3.18 -18.16
N ALA A 58 -9.86 3.02 -16.87
CA ALA A 58 -10.83 3.11 -15.79
C ALA A 58 -10.26 3.85 -14.58
N VAL A 59 -11.14 4.39 -13.74
CA VAL A 59 -10.78 5.06 -12.49
C VAL A 59 -11.61 4.52 -11.33
N TYR A 60 -11.02 4.52 -10.14
CA TYR A 60 -11.67 4.14 -8.89
C TYR A 60 -11.74 5.36 -7.99
N ASN A 61 -12.96 5.79 -7.70
CA ASN A 61 -13.21 6.99 -6.91
C ASN A 61 -13.91 6.62 -5.61
N CYS A 62 -13.38 7.09 -4.50
CA CYS A 62 -14.04 6.99 -3.21
C CYS A 62 -15.01 8.15 -3.01
N ASP A 63 -16.27 7.80 -2.72
CA ASP A 63 -17.24 8.73 -2.15
C ASP A 63 -17.00 8.81 -0.65
N HIS A 64 -16.33 9.87 -0.21
CA HIS A 64 -16.05 10.05 1.20
C HIS A 64 -16.83 11.25 1.72
N PRO A 65 -17.79 11.03 2.65
CA PRO A 65 -18.75 12.05 3.06
C PRO A 65 -18.09 13.26 3.74
N VAL A 66 -16.88 13.10 4.29
CA VAL A 66 -16.12 14.20 4.90
C VAL A 66 -15.61 15.20 3.86
N TYR A 67 -15.36 14.77 2.62
CA TYR A 67 -14.76 15.64 1.60
C TYR A 67 -15.81 16.33 0.72
N GLY A 68 -17.03 15.80 0.65
CA GLY A 68 -18.08 16.32 -0.23
C GLY A 68 -17.71 16.25 -1.72
N HIS A 69 -16.67 15.49 -2.07
CA HIS A 69 -16.22 15.23 -3.43
C HIS A 69 -15.58 13.85 -3.53
N PHE A 70 -15.54 13.33 -4.76
CA PHE A 70 -14.89 12.07 -5.09
C PHE A 70 -13.38 12.21 -5.07
N VAL A 71 -12.68 11.31 -4.38
CA VAL A 71 -11.21 11.22 -4.41
C VAL A 71 -10.78 9.99 -5.19
N LYS A 72 -9.90 10.17 -6.19
CA LYS A 72 -9.36 9.07 -6.98
C LYS A 72 -8.36 8.29 -6.14
N VAL A 73 -8.60 7.00 -5.94
CA VAL A 73 -7.74 6.11 -5.14
C VAL A 73 -6.95 5.12 -6.00
N ALA A 74 -7.45 4.81 -7.19
CA ALA A 74 -6.75 3.97 -8.14
C ALA A 74 -7.18 4.29 -9.57
N ASP A 75 -6.39 3.86 -10.53
CA ASP A 75 -6.73 3.89 -11.94
C ASP A 75 -6.11 2.72 -12.69
N TRP A 76 -6.68 2.39 -13.85
CA TRP A 76 -6.21 1.30 -14.69
C TRP A 76 -5.93 1.83 -16.09
N GLY A 77 -4.77 1.47 -16.63
CA GLY A 77 -4.36 1.77 -18.01
C GLY A 77 -3.71 3.13 -18.25
N TYR A 78 -3.66 4.04 -17.25
CA TYR A 78 -3.22 5.43 -17.45
C TYR A 78 -1.70 5.62 -17.52
N LEU A 79 -0.95 5.08 -16.56
CA LEU A 79 0.52 5.19 -16.58
C LEU A 79 1.14 4.12 -17.48
N ARG A 80 0.51 2.94 -17.55
CA ARG A 80 0.87 1.83 -18.41
C ARG A 80 -0.36 1.03 -18.78
N GLU A 81 -0.38 0.54 -20.02
CA GLU A 81 -1.44 -0.35 -20.52
C GLU A 81 -1.61 -1.57 -19.59
N ASN A 82 -2.86 -1.97 -19.37
CA ASN A 82 -3.22 -3.16 -18.58
C ASN A 82 -2.63 -3.15 -17.16
N THR A 83 -2.38 -1.98 -16.56
CA THR A 83 -1.78 -1.86 -15.22
C THR A 83 -2.76 -1.16 -14.29
N LEU A 84 -3.07 -1.79 -13.16
CA LEU A 84 -3.82 -1.18 -12.06
C LEU A 84 -2.85 -0.47 -11.12
N GLU A 85 -3.06 0.81 -10.88
CA GLU A 85 -2.20 1.63 -10.04
C GLU A 85 -3.01 2.28 -8.94
N PHE A 86 -2.46 2.25 -7.73
CA PHE A 86 -3.07 2.89 -6.58
C PHE A 86 -2.36 4.21 -6.31
N SER A 87 -3.15 5.27 -6.22
CA SER A 87 -2.63 6.58 -5.86
C SER A 87 -2.03 6.53 -4.46
N THR A 88 -0.91 7.22 -4.24
CA THR A 88 -0.34 7.35 -2.90
C THR A 88 -1.35 7.92 -1.89
N PRO A 89 -1.46 7.42 -0.65
CA PRO A 89 -2.39 7.98 0.33
C PRO A 89 -1.97 9.39 0.77
N CYS A 90 -0.69 9.57 1.11
CA CYS A 90 -0.15 10.75 1.77
C CYS A 90 1.11 11.31 1.10
N GLY A 91 1.35 10.95 -0.16
CA GLY A 91 2.29 11.68 -1.02
C GLY A 91 1.76 13.06 -1.42
N GLY A 92 2.51 13.79 -2.26
CA GLY A 92 2.26 15.22 -2.49
C GLY A 92 0.84 15.61 -2.96
N LYS A 93 0.13 14.71 -3.66
CA LYS A 93 -1.29 14.87 -4.03
C LYS A 93 -2.08 13.61 -3.66
N GLY A 94 -1.74 13.02 -2.51
CA GLY A 94 -2.35 11.78 -2.08
C GLY A 94 -3.84 11.93 -1.79
N PHE A 95 -4.56 10.80 -1.78
CA PHE A 95 -6.01 10.80 -1.63
C PHE A 95 -6.48 10.92 -0.17
N ALA A 96 -5.59 10.70 0.80
CA ALA A 96 -5.90 10.76 2.21
C ALA A 96 -5.73 12.19 2.76
N PRO A 97 -6.55 12.59 3.73
CA PRO A 97 -6.48 13.93 4.31
C PRO A 97 -5.30 14.04 5.27
N ASP A 98 -4.85 15.27 5.52
CA ASP A 98 -3.74 15.55 6.44
C ASP A 98 -3.92 14.91 7.82
N HIS A 99 -5.14 14.90 8.36
CA HIS A 99 -5.38 14.31 9.69
C HIS A 99 -5.20 12.79 9.72
N ASP A 100 -5.55 12.10 8.65
CA ASP A 100 -5.30 10.65 8.51
C ASP A 100 -3.83 10.39 8.23
N CYS A 101 -3.19 11.23 7.39
CA CYS A 101 -1.76 11.15 7.11
C CYS A 101 -0.86 11.37 8.32
N ASN A 102 -1.32 12.15 9.29
CA ASN A 102 -0.62 12.34 10.56
C ASN A 102 -0.85 11.20 11.56
N LYS A 103 -1.84 10.33 11.32
CA LYS A 103 -2.30 9.33 12.28
C LYS A 103 -2.02 7.89 11.86
N TYR A 104 -2.08 7.59 10.56
CA TYR A 104 -1.98 6.23 10.04
C TYR A 104 -0.77 6.10 9.11
N GLU A 105 0.07 5.11 9.39
CA GLU A 105 1.26 4.79 8.58
C GLU A 105 0.99 3.70 7.56
N ASP A 106 0.16 2.71 7.90
CA ASP A 106 -0.06 1.51 7.08
C ASP A 106 -1.46 1.53 6.47
N TRP A 107 -1.52 1.21 5.18
CA TRP A 107 -2.74 1.15 4.36
C TRP A 107 -2.88 -0.24 3.74
N ALA A 108 -4.11 -0.71 3.56
CA ALA A 108 -4.42 -1.93 2.80
C ALA A 108 -5.24 -1.59 1.57
N LEU A 109 -4.91 -2.26 0.46
CA LEU A 109 -5.57 -2.12 -0.82
C LEU A 109 -6.00 -3.49 -1.29
N CYS A 110 -7.31 -3.67 -1.48
CA CYS A 110 -7.89 -4.95 -1.86
C CYS A 110 -8.60 -4.83 -3.21
N ASN A 111 -8.47 -5.83 -4.07
CA ASN A 111 -9.12 -5.90 -5.38
C ASN A 111 -10.60 -6.34 -5.35
N ALA A 112 -11.19 -6.46 -4.17
CA ALA A 112 -12.60 -6.77 -3.95
C ALA A 112 -12.97 -6.42 -2.49
N ALA A 113 -14.24 -6.58 -2.14
CA ALA A 113 -14.71 -6.35 -0.77
C ALA A 113 -14.01 -7.32 0.19
N ALA A 114 -13.42 -6.78 1.26
CA ALA A 114 -12.55 -7.54 2.15
C ALA A 114 -12.95 -7.43 3.64
N ASP A 115 -14.24 -7.21 3.92
CA ASP A 115 -14.74 -7.26 5.30
C ASP A 115 -14.66 -8.68 5.89
N ALA A 116 -14.76 -8.78 7.22
CA ALA A 116 -14.57 -10.04 7.93
C ALA A 116 -15.58 -11.15 7.58
N THR A 117 -16.65 -10.83 6.86
CA THR A 117 -17.67 -11.80 6.45
C THR A 117 -17.40 -12.43 5.08
N ILE A 118 -16.47 -11.86 4.31
CA ILE A 118 -16.09 -12.34 2.98
C ILE A 118 -15.02 -13.44 3.10
N ASN A 119 -15.16 -14.50 2.30
CA ASN A 119 -14.14 -15.54 2.20
C ASN A 119 -12.82 -14.91 1.67
N PRO A 120 -11.67 -15.07 2.36
CA PRO A 120 -10.38 -14.56 1.93
C PRO A 120 -9.94 -14.98 0.52
N ASP A 121 -10.40 -16.14 0.01
CA ASP A 121 -10.09 -16.58 -1.37
C ASP A 121 -10.75 -15.70 -2.45
N ARG A 122 -11.61 -14.75 -2.07
CA ARG A 122 -12.38 -13.88 -2.98
C ARG A 122 -11.77 -12.50 -3.16
N PHE A 123 -10.71 -12.19 -2.42
CA PHE A 123 -10.00 -10.94 -2.52
C PHE A 123 -8.49 -11.16 -2.36
N THR A 124 -7.71 -10.23 -2.88
CA THR A 124 -6.28 -10.13 -2.64
C THR A 124 -6.02 -8.73 -2.11
N CYS A 125 -5.47 -8.66 -0.92
CA CYS A 125 -5.08 -7.41 -0.29
C CYS A 125 -3.56 -7.30 -0.27
N ARG A 126 -3.07 -6.09 -0.51
CA ARG A 126 -1.66 -5.72 -0.33
C ARG A 126 -1.57 -4.55 0.63
N MET A 127 -0.51 -4.53 1.42
CA MET A 127 -0.26 -3.51 2.43
C MET A 127 0.82 -2.58 1.94
N MET A 128 0.65 -1.28 2.12
CA MET A 128 1.68 -0.31 1.75
C MET A 128 1.79 0.80 2.79
N HIS A 129 2.95 1.46 2.81
CA HIS A 129 3.14 2.62 3.67
C HIS A 129 2.42 3.84 3.09
N LYS A 130 2.03 4.79 3.94
CA LYS A 130 1.21 5.96 3.56
C LYS A 130 1.81 6.83 2.46
N LYS A 131 3.10 6.73 2.19
CA LYS A 131 3.78 7.52 1.15
C LYS A 131 4.15 6.72 -0.07
N ASP A 132 3.92 5.42 -0.04
CA ASP A 132 4.24 4.56 -1.17
C ASP A 132 3.36 4.92 -2.36
N ASP A 133 3.91 4.70 -3.55
CA ASP A 133 3.23 4.85 -4.82
C ASP A 133 3.40 3.52 -5.56
N CYS A 134 2.32 2.76 -5.64
CA CYS A 134 2.38 1.33 -5.87
C CYS A 134 1.51 0.92 -7.06
N GLN A 135 2.15 0.28 -8.04
CA GLN A 135 1.47 -0.48 -9.08
C GLN A 135 1.16 -1.90 -8.60
N TRP A 136 0.03 -2.44 -9.02
CA TRP A 136 -0.24 -3.86 -8.87
C TRP A 136 0.73 -4.65 -9.77
N PHE A 137 1.22 -5.80 -9.31
CA PHE A 137 2.35 -6.48 -9.95
C PHE A 137 2.04 -7.10 -11.30
N GLU A 138 0.78 -7.49 -11.50
CA GLU A 138 0.35 -8.24 -12.67
C GLU A 138 -0.28 -7.29 -13.69
N SER A 139 -0.02 -7.55 -14.97
CA SER A 139 -0.82 -6.94 -16.03
C SER A 139 -2.20 -7.58 -16.00
N ILE A 140 -3.22 -6.75 -15.82
CA ILE A 140 -4.62 -7.15 -15.68
C ILE A 140 -5.32 -6.75 -16.97
N GLY A 141 -5.85 -7.73 -17.71
CA GLY A 141 -6.63 -7.46 -18.92
C GLY A 141 -7.96 -6.75 -18.62
N PRO A 142 -8.61 -6.10 -19.61
CA PRO A 142 -9.90 -5.41 -19.42
C PRO A 142 -10.97 -6.27 -18.72
N GLU A 143 -11.00 -7.57 -18.99
CA GLU A 143 -11.92 -8.55 -18.42
C GLU A 143 -11.60 -8.98 -16.98
N GLU A 144 -10.38 -8.71 -16.51
CA GLU A 144 -9.89 -9.02 -15.16
C GLU A 144 -9.89 -7.78 -14.26
N VAL A 145 -10.19 -6.59 -14.81
CA VAL A 145 -10.26 -5.33 -14.07
C VAL A 145 -11.28 -5.49 -12.92
N PRO A 146 -10.86 -5.29 -11.66
CA PRO A 146 -11.76 -5.41 -10.53
C PRO A 146 -12.98 -4.50 -10.66
N PRO A 147 -14.21 -4.99 -10.41
CA PRO A 147 -15.41 -4.14 -10.45
C PRO A 147 -15.39 -3.05 -9.37
N ALA A 148 -14.55 -3.20 -8.36
CA ALA A 148 -14.31 -2.24 -7.30
C ALA A 148 -13.03 -2.57 -6.54
N VAL A 149 -12.52 -1.61 -5.77
CA VAL A 149 -11.44 -1.81 -4.80
C VAL A 149 -11.88 -1.39 -3.41
N ASP A 150 -11.32 -2.03 -2.39
CA ASP A 150 -11.59 -1.75 -0.97
C ASP A 150 -10.33 -1.23 -0.29
N ILE A 151 -10.43 -0.04 0.31
CA ILE A 151 -9.31 0.71 0.88
C ILE A 151 -9.44 0.70 2.40
N TRP A 152 -8.35 0.37 3.10
CA TRP A 152 -8.34 0.25 4.55
C TRP A 152 -7.16 0.99 5.18
N ILE A 153 -7.34 1.44 6.42
CA ILE A 153 -6.31 2.11 7.24
C ILE A 153 -6.07 1.33 8.52
N LYS A 154 -4.81 1.11 8.90
CA LYS A 154 -4.46 0.38 10.12
C LYS A 154 -4.73 1.25 11.34
N LYS A 155 -5.56 0.79 12.29
CA LYS A 155 -5.71 1.51 13.56
C LYS A 155 -4.36 1.56 14.27
N ASP A 156 -3.90 2.75 14.64
CA ASP A 156 -2.85 2.86 15.64
C ASP A 156 -3.39 2.25 16.95
N LEU A 157 -2.84 1.10 17.35
CA LEU A 157 -3.15 0.46 18.63
C LEU A 157 -2.54 1.24 19.82
N GLY A 158 -2.05 2.45 19.58
CA GLY A 158 -1.59 3.41 20.57
C GLY A 158 -0.18 3.11 21.01
N GLY A 159 0.79 3.08 20.08
CA GLY A 159 2.24 3.24 20.31
C GLY A 159 2.98 2.39 21.37
N LYS A 160 2.28 1.57 22.16
CA LYS A 160 2.84 0.83 23.30
C LYS A 160 3.39 -0.53 22.91
N THR A 161 3.00 -1.08 21.76
CA THR A 161 3.31 -2.46 21.39
C THR A 161 4.68 -2.61 20.68
N ARG A 162 5.08 -1.68 19.80
CA ARG A 162 6.37 -1.80 19.08
C ARG A 162 7.63 -1.63 19.96
N ARG A 163 7.53 -1.06 21.16
CA ARG A 163 8.70 -0.96 22.07
C ARG A 163 9.02 -2.25 22.81
N ARG A 164 8.09 -3.21 22.94
CA ARG A 164 8.36 -4.42 23.74
C ARG A 164 9.09 -5.51 22.96
N GLU A 165 8.93 -5.57 21.65
CA GLU A 165 9.56 -6.62 20.84
C GLU A 165 11.05 -6.37 20.61
N ILE A 166 11.46 -5.12 20.36
CA ILE A 166 12.89 -4.75 20.27
C ILE A 166 13.59 -4.88 21.65
N GLN A 167 12.86 -4.68 22.75
CA GLN A 167 13.44 -4.75 24.09
C GLN A 167 13.54 -6.19 24.64
N GLN A 168 12.81 -7.16 24.11
CA GLN A 168 12.90 -8.57 24.52
C GLN A 168 13.99 -9.36 23.79
N VAL A 169 14.37 -9.00 22.56
CA VAL A 169 15.49 -9.65 21.85
C VAL A 169 16.84 -9.30 22.52
N GLY A 170 16.93 -8.19 23.26
CA GLY A 170 18.14 -7.77 23.98
C GLY A 170 18.32 -8.34 25.40
N ALA A 171 17.31 -8.97 26.00
CA ALA A 171 17.36 -9.38 27.42
C ALA A 171 17.47 -10.90 27.66
N SER A 172 17.26 -11.74 26.63
CA SER A 172 17.32 -13.21 26.77
C SER A 172 18.69 -13.82 26.43
N GLY A 173 19.77 -13.09 26.72
CA GLY A 173 21.15 -13.47 26.43
C GLY A 173 21.96 -13.82 27.68
N ARG A 174 21.37 -14.49 28.69
CA ARG A 174 22.13 -15.14 29.79
C ARG A 174 21.25 -16.00 30.71
N ARG A 175 20.94 -17.23 30.30
CA ARG A 175 20.85 -18.36 31.24
C ARG A 175 21.08 -19.69 30.53
N ALA A 176 22.33 -20.13 30.60
CA ALA A 176 22.66 -21.54 30.48
C ALA A 176 21.99 -22.27 31.65
N SER A 177 21.05 -23.17 31.38
CA SER A 177 20.52 -24.12 32.35
C SER A 177 20.13 -25.38 31.60
N ARG A 178 21.15 -26.23 31.45
CA ARG A 178 21.11 -27.69 31.54
C ARG A 178 19.71 -28.24 31.87
N VAL A 179 19.08 -28.89 30.89
CA VAL A 179 17.98 -29.82 31.13
C VAL A 179 18.45 -31.19 30.68
N GLU A 180 18.42 -32.10 31.64
CA GLU A 180 18.74 -33.51 31.53
C GLU A 180 17.91 -34.21 30.45
N VAL A 181 18.60 -35.10 29.76
CA VAL A 181 18.01 -36.13 28.90
C VAL A 181 17.50 -37.21 29.83
N GLU A 182 16.18 -37.29 30.03
CA GLU A 182 15.58 -38.47 30.65
C GLU A 182 14.69 -39.18 29.62
N ALA A 183 15.24 -40.27 29.12
CA ALA A 183 14.58 -41.21 28.24
C ALA A 183 13.48 -41.94 29.02
N CYS A 184 12.26 -41.97 28.48
CA CYS A 184 11.25 -42.92 28.91
C CYS A 184 10.77 -43.69 27.69
N SER A 185 11.43 -44.84 27.45
CA SER A 185 10.85 -45.95 26.73
C SER A 185 9.65 -46.47 27.50
N HIS A 186 8.51 -46.68 26.85
CA HIS A 186 7.75 -47.92 27.00
C HIS A 186 6.66 -48.03 25.93
N ALA A 187 6.63 -49.21 25.32
CA ALA A 187 5.61 -49.70 24.44
C ALA A 187 4.28 -49.91 25.18
N MET A 188 3.15 -49.80 24.47
CA MET A 188 2.16 -50.91 24.37
C MET A 188 0.96 -50.52 23.52
N LYS A 189 0.61 -51.47 22.65
CA LYS A 189 -0.64 -51.66 21.90
C LYS A 189 -1.90 -51.41 22.75
N CYS A 190 -2.90 -50.78 22.14
CA CYS A 190 -4.27 -51.28 22.00
C CYS A 190 -4.86 -50.69 20.72
#